data_AF-A0A7X0EDC7-F1
#
_entry.id   AF-A0A7X0EDC7-F1
#
_cell.length_a   1.000
_cell.length_b   1.000
_cell.length_c   1.000
_cell.angle_alpha   90.00
_cell.angle_beta   90.00
_cell.angle_gamma   90.00
#
_symmetry.space_group_name_H-M   'P 1'
#
loop_
_entity.id
_entity.type
_entity.pdbx_description
1 polymer ?
#
loop_
_entity_poly.entity_id
_entity_poly.type
_entity_poly.pdbx_seq_one_letter_code
_entity_poly.pdbx_strand_id
1 'polypeptide(L)'
;MGWRRAGRYWMHRVGRVPGTPYGISAGFASGVAMAMTPFMGVHFPLSIGLAWLLRGSIAASLLGTLFGNPVTWPFIWLATYRLGCFVLHTHPHGNGPMELSWNVLRHSAWQVVAPMTVGGFLSAALTWPLVFMVLRPLIARYKHHRIAASHHHPVLEHQPRSAGD
;
A
#
# COMPACT_ATOMS: atom_id res chain seq x y z
N MET A 1 -3.63 22.86 1.93
CA MET A 1 -4.69 22.28 2.80
C MET A 1 -5.12 20.84 2.43
N GLY A 2 -4.86 20.32 1.22
CA GLY A 2 -5.32 18.99 0.78
C GLY A 2 -4.64 17.78 1.44
N TRP A 3 -3.32 17.82 1.64
CA TRP A 3 -2.53 16.69 2.16
C TRP A 3 -2.93 16.24 3.57
N ARG A 4 -3.32 17.17 4.45
CA ARG A 4 -3.83 16.84 5.81
C ARG A 4 -5.17 16.10 5.76
N ARG A 5 -6.05 16.40 4.78
CA ARG A 5 -7.33 15.68 4.60
C ARG A 5 -7.10 14.29 4.01
N ALA A 6 -6.25 14.18 2.98
CA ALA A 6 -5.89 12.89 2.39
C ALA A 6 -5.27 11.95 3.43
N GLY A 7 -4.34 12.45 4.25
CA GLY A 7 -3.74 11.69 5.34
C GLY A 7 -4.77 11.21 6.37
N ARG A 8 -5.73 12.06 6.77
CA ARG A 8 -6.81 11.66 7.69
C ARG A 8 -7.75 10.62 7.09
N TYR A 9 -8.09 10.75 5.81
CA TYR A 9 -8.93 9.77 5.11
C TYR A 9 -8.27 8.39 5.09
N TRP A 10 -7.00 8.32 4.69
CA TRP A 10 -6.23 7.08 4.71
C TRP A 10 -6.09 6.51 6.12
N MET A 11 -5.86 7.35 7.13
CA MET A 11 -5.79 6.92 8.52
C MET A 11 -7.10 6.30 9.00
N HIS A 12 -8.25 6.89 8.65
CA HIS A 12 -9.56 6.32 8.98
C HIS A 12 -9.81 5.00 8.24
N ARG A 13 -9.41 4.89 6.97
CA ARG A 13 -9.57 3.69 6.16
C ARG A 13 -8.73 2.52 6.69
N VAL A 14 -7.45 2.77 6.97
CA VAL A 14 -6.50 1.76 7.50
C VAL A 14 -6.80 1.43 8.96
N GLY A 15 -7.18 2.42 9.77
CA GLY A 15 -7.50 2.25 11.19
C GLY A 15 -8.77 1.44 11.47
N ARG A 16 -9.64 1.23 10.47
CA ARG A 16 -10.80 0.34 10.57
C ARG A 16 -10.46 -1.13 10.31
N VAL A 17 -9.28 -1.43 9.76
CA VAL A 17 -8.86 -2.81 9.54
C VAL A 17 -8.67 -3.50 10.90
N PRO A 18 -9.34 -4.65 11.14
CA PRO A 18 -9.14 -5.43 12.35
C PRO A 18 -7.73 -6.03 12.36
N GLY A 19 -7.09 -6.04 13.53
CA GLY A 19 -5.74 -6.59 13.69
C GLY A 19 -4.79 -5.71 14.50
N THR A 20 -3.58 -6.22 14.74
CA THR A 20 -2.52 -5.52 15.48
C THR A 20 -1.87 -4.43 14.60
N PRO A 21 -1.26 -3.38 15.19
CA PRO A 21 -0.50 -2.39 14.44
C PRO A 21 0.58 -3.00 13.54
N TYR A 22 1.26 -4.04 14.02
CA TYR A 22 2.21 -4.82 13.24
C TYR A 22 1.52 -5.47 12.02
N GLY A 23 0.46 -6.24 12.24
CA GLY A 23 -0.19 -7.00 11.17
C GLY A 23 -0.74 -6.11 10.06
N ILE A 24 -1.35 -4.98 10.41
CA ILE A 24 -1.88 -4.03 9.44
C ILE A 24 -0.72 -3.37 8.65
N SER A 25 0.34 -2.96 9.33
CA SER A 25 1.48 -2.29 8.68
C SER A 25 2.26 -3.22 7.77
N ALA A 26 2.54 -4.44 8.22
CA ALA A 26 3.22 -5.47 7.44
C ALA A 26 2.38 -5.85 6.22
N GLY A 27 1.07 -6.08 6.40
CA GLY A 27 0.16 -6.37 5.30
C GLY A 27 0.16 -5.23 4.28
N PHE A 28 -0.09 -4.00 4.71
CA PHE A 28 -0.14 -2.84 3.82
C PHE A 28 1.19 -2.62 3.07
N ALA A 29 2.33 -2.72 3.76
CA ALA A 29 3.65 -2.63 3.15
C ALA A 29 3.87 -3.71 2.08
N SER A 30 3.43 -4.95 2.32
CA SER A 30 3.48 -6.03 1.32
C SER A 30 2.64 -5.71 0.08
N GLY A 31 1.48 -5.10 0.26
CA GLY A 31 0.64 -4.61 -0.84
C GLY A 31 1.33 -3.56 -1.70
N VAL A 32 1.86 -2.52 -1.07
CA VAL A 32 2.56 -1.43 -1.77
C VAL A 32 3.80 -1.96 -2.49
N ALA A 33 4.57 -2.84 -1.84
CA ALA A 33 5.78 -3.43 -2.41
C ALA A 33 5.46 -4.25 -3.68
N MET A 34 4.43 -5.11 -3.64
CA MET A 34 4.07 -5.92 -4.80
C MET A 34 3.45 -5.10 -5.94
N ALA A 35 2.78 -3.98 -5.64
CA ALA A 35 2.29 -3.07 -6.67
C ALA A 35 3.39 -2.33 -7.45
N MET A 36 4.63 -2.29 -6.93
CA MET A 36 5.78 -1.76 -7.67
C MET A 36 6.26 -2.73 -8.77
N THR A 37 5.85 -4.00 -8.72
CA THR A 37 6.24 -4.98 -9.73
C THR A 37 5.39 -4.82 -11.00
N PRO A 38 5.94 -5.12 -12.20
CA PRO A 38 5.21 -4.96 -13.45
C PRO A 38 4.07 -5.99 -13.66
N PHE A 39 3.84 -6.89 -12.71
CA PHE A 39 2.94 -8.03 -12.88
C PHE A 39 1.46 -7.67 -12.66
N MET A 40 0.84 -7.07 -13.67
CA MET A 40 -0.59 -6.77 -13.67
C MET A 40 -1.45 -8.02 -13.44
N GLY A 41 -2.42 -7.93 -12.52
CA GLY A 41 -3.27 -9.05 -12.10
C GLY A 41 -2.61 -9.99 -11.09
N VAL A 42 -1.32 -10.32 -11.25
CA VAL A 42 -0.60 -11.28 -10.37
C VAL A 42 -0.10 -10.64 -9.07
N HIS A 43 0.10 -9.32 -9.05
CA HIS A 43 0.52 -8.60 -7.83
C HIS A 43 -0.47 -8.73 -6.66
N PHE A 44 -1.75 -9.01 -6.91
CA PHE A 44 -2.73 -9.31 -5.85
C PHE A 44 -2.39 -10.63 -5.15
N PRO A 45 -2.36 -11.79 -5.82
CA PRO A 45 -1.84 -13.04 -5.24
C PRO A 45 -0.49 -12.89 -4.56
N LEU A 46 0.47 -12.19 -5.19
CA LEU A 46 1.79 -11.97 -4.60
C LEU A 46 1.71 -11.16 -3.30
N SER A 47 0.88 -10.11 -3.24
CA SER A 47 0.67 -9.32 -2.03
C SER A 47 0.02 -10.13 -0.91
N ILE A 48 -0.92 -11.02 -1.26
CA ILE A 48 -1.57 -11.92 -0.31
C ILE A 48 -0.54 -12.90 0.23
N GLY A 49 0.24 -13.55 -0.65
CA GLY A 49 1.28 -14.51 -0.29
C GLY A 49 2.36 -13.89 0.59
N LEU A 50 2.86 -12.70 0.23
CA LEU A 50 3.86 -11.99 1.03
C LEU A 50 3.29 -11.53 2.38
N ALA A 51 2.05 -11.04 2.42
CA ALA A 51 1.41 -10.69 3.68
C ALA A 51 1.21 -11.92 4.57
N TRP A 52 0.79 -13.04 4.01
CA TRP A 52 0.63 -14.30 4.73
C TRP A 52 1.97 -14.79 5.30
N LEU A 53 3.04 -14.79 4.51
CA LEU A 53 4.39 -15.18 4.94
C LEU A 53 4.90 -14.32 6.10
N LEU A 54 4.66 -13.01 6.05
CA LEU A 54 5.06 -12.05 7.09
C LEU A 54 4.08 -11.99 8.27
N ARG A 55 3.06 -12.85 8.29
CA ARG A 55 1.98 -12.85 9.29
C ARG A 55 1.27 -11.50 9.40
N GLY A 56 1.19 -10.80 8.27
CA GLY A 56 0.49 -9.54 8.07
C GLY A 56 -0.98 -9.74 7.71
N SER A 57 -1.74 -8.63 7.75
CA SER A 57 -3.16 -8.63 7.39
C SER A 57 -3.32 -8.69 5.87
N ILE A 58 -3.97 -9.76 5.40
CA ILE A 58 -4.34 -9.92 3.98
C ILE A 58 -5.26 -8.78 3.53
N ALA A 59 -6.22 -8.37 4.38
CA ALA A 59 -7.08 -7.23 4.06
C ALA A 59 -6.27 -5.93 3.91
N ALA A 60 -5.28 -5.71 4.77
CA ALA A 60 -4.40 -4.55 4.65
C ALA A 60 -3.50 -4.61 3.40
N SER A 61 -3.06 -5.80 2.98
CA SER A 61 -2.22 -5.93 1.78
C SER A 61 -2.98 -5.63 0.50
N LEU A 62 -4.24 -6.07 0.39
CA LEU A 62 -5.12 -5.67 -0.71
C LEU A 62 -5.40 -4.17 -0.73
N LEU A 63 -5.47 -3.51 0.43
CA LEU A 63 -5.56 -2.05 0.46
C LEU A 63 -4.25 -1.37 0.03
N GLY A 64 -3.11 -1.99 0.32
CA GLY A 64 -1.79 -1.52 -0.08
C GLY A 64 -1.57 -1.58 -1.59
N THR A 65 -2.10 -2.59 -2.28
CA THR A 65 -2.01 -2.65 -3.75
C THR A 65 -2.79 -1.52 -4.42
N LEU A 66 -3.84 -1.03 -3.77
CA LEU A 66 -4.66 0.11 -4.21
C LEU A 66 -4.10 1.48 -3.81
N PHE A 67 -2.95 1.53 -3.14
CA PHE A 67 -2.31 2.79 -2.76
C PHE A 67 -1.91 3.61 -4.00
N GLY A 68 -1.66 2.95 -5.13
CA GLY A 68 -1.55 3.60 -6.43
C GLY A 68 -2.93 3.98 -6.99
N ASN A 69 -3.19 5.27 -7.14
CA ASN A 69 -4.26 5.80 -7.99
C ASN A 69 -3.99 5.35 -9.46
N PRO A 70 -4.98 4.96 -10.28
CA PRO A 70 -4.77 4.68 -11.71
C PRO A 70 -3.89 5.71 -12.46
N VAL A 71 -3.92 6.97 -12.05
CA VAL A 71 -3.06 8.06 -12.53
C VAL A 71 -1.60 7.92 -12.08
N THR A 72 -1.30 7.39 -10.88
CA THR A 72 0.08 7.22 -10.39
C THR A 72 0.78 5.99 -10.97
N TRP A 73 0.03 5.00 -11.45
CA TRP A 73 0.60 3.75 -11.99
C TRP A 73 1.54 3.95 -13.19
N PRO A 74 1.19 4.75 -14.22
CA PRO A 74 2.11 5.05 -15.32
C PRO A 74 3.44 5.66 -14.86
N PHE A 75 3.43 6.49 -13.83
CA PHE A 75 4.65 7.10 -13.28
C PHE A 75 5.52 6.09 -12.53
N ILE A 76 4.89 5.22 -11.72
CA ILE A 76 5.59 4.14 -11.01
C ILE A 76 6.27 3.22 -12.03
N TRP A 77 5.57 2.83 -13.08
CA TRP A 77 6.11 1.96 -14.13
C TRP A 77 7.26 2.59 -14.90
N LEU A 78 7.15 3.87 -15.25
CA LEU A 78 8.25 4.57 -15.88
C LEU A 78 9.48 4.65 -14.96
N ALA A 79 9.26 4.89 -13.66
CA ALA A 79 10.34 4.94 -12.68
C ALA A 79 11.01 3.57 -12.49
N THR A 80 10.24 2.49 -12.35
CA THR A 80 10.80 1.14 -12.21
C THR A 80 11.46 0.65 -13.48
N TYR A 81 10.94 1.00 -14.67
CA TYR A 81 11.60 0.74 -15.94
C TYR A 81 12.96 1.42 -16.04
N ARG A 82 13.01 2.74 -15.79
CA ARG A 82 14.26 3.52 -15.84
C ARG A 82 15.28 3.04 -14.82
N LEU A 83 14.83 2.74 -13.60
CA LEU A 83 15.68 2.16 -12.56
C LEU A 83 16.24 0.81 -13.01
N GLY A 84 15.41 -0.03 -13.61
CA GLY A 84 15.81 -1.31 -14.18
C GLY A 84 16.84 -1.17 -15.30
N CYS A 85 16.61 -0.26 -16.24
CA CYS A 85 17.53 0.02 -17.34
C CYS A 85 18.88 0.54 -16.83
N PHE A 86 18.85 1.41 -15.82
CA PHE A 86 20.05 1.89 -15.16
C PHE A 86 20.86 0.74 -14.54
N VAL A 87 20.21 -0.17 -13.81
CA VAL A 87 20.87 -1.31 -13.17
C VAL A 87 21.39 -2.33 -14.18
N LEU A 88 20.62 -2.59 -15.25
CA LEU A 88 20.99 -3.53 -16.30
C LEU A 88 21.92 -2.94 -17.37
N HIS A 89 22.30 -1.66 -17.25
CA HIS A 89 23.07 -0.92 -18.26
C HIS A 89 22.45 -0.98 -19.66
N THR A 90 21.12 -0.96 -19.75
CA THR A 90 20.38 -0.95 -21.02
C THR A 90 19.84 0.44 -21.34
N HIS A 91 19.71 0.76 -22.62
CA HIS A 91 19.14 2.02 -23.05
C HIS A 91 17.61 1.99 -22.92
N PRO A 92 16.98 2.95 -22.23
CA PRO A 92 15.53 3.04 -22.17
C PRO A 92 14.96 3.25 -23.58
N HIS A 93 14.01 2.41 -23.97
CA HIS A 93 13.24 2.60 -25.20
C HIS A 93 12.09 3.56 -24.90
N GLY A 94 12.21 4.80 -25.38
CA GLY A 94 11.22 5.86 -25.20
C GLY A 94 11.48 6.78 -24.00
N ASN A 95 10.99 8.01 -24.11
CA ASN A 95 11.22 9.11 -23.19
C ASN A 95 10.04 9.37 -22.24
N GLY A 96 8.85 8.79 -22.48
CA GLY A 96 7.63 9.12 -21.73
C GLY A 96 6.74 7.93 -21.32
N PRO A 97 5.83 8.12 -20.35
CA PRO A 97 4.93 7.07 -19.86
C PRO A 97 3.91 6.59 -20.91
N MET A 98 3.70 7.36 -21.99
CA MET A 98 2.76 7.09 -23.08
C MET A 98 3.41 6.41 -24.30
N GLU A 99 4.74 6.29 -24.34
CA GLU A 99 5.49 5.59 -25.41
C GLU A 99 5.62 4.08 -25.19
N LEU A 100 5.26 3.60 -23.99
CA LEU A 100 4.91 2.20 -23.73
C LEU A 100 3.58 1.85 -24.44
N SER A 101 3.56 2.00 -25.76
CA SER A 101 2.42 1.69 -26.60
C SER A 101 2.31 0.18 -26.83
N TRP A 102 1.11 -0.26 -27.17
CA TRP A 102 0.76 -1.66 -27.47
C TRP A 102 1.67 -2.32 -28.51
N ASN A 103 2.32 -1.54 -29.38
CA ASN A 103 3.27 -2.04 -30.37
C ASN A 103 4.63 -2.41 -29.79
N VAL A 104 5.16 -1.64 -28.83
CA VAL A 104 6.42 -1.95 -28.12
C VAL A 104 6.20 -3.15 -27.20
N LEU A 105 5.03 -3.21 -26.54
CA LEU A 105 4.68 -4.34 -25.69
C LEU A 105 4.60 -5.67 -26.45
N ARG A 106 4.08 -5.68 -27.69
CA ARG A 106 3.94 -6.91 -28.47
C ARG A 106 5.24 -7.41 -29.11
N HIS A 107 6.16 -6.53 -29.49
CA HIS A 107 7.40 -6.92 -30.19
C HIS A 107 8.63 -6.96 -29.26
N SER A 108 8.60 -6.21 -28.16
CA SER A 108 9.72 -6.04 -27.24
C SER A 108 9.31 -6.26 -25.78
N ALA A 109 8.29 -7.10 -25.53
CA ALA A 109 7.78 -7.41 -24.19
C ALA A 109 8.90 -7.69 -23.19
N TRP A 110 9.87 -8.52 -23.58
CA TRP A 110 10.98 -8.90 -22.72
C TRP A 110 11.94 -7.75 -22.40
N GLN A 111 12.23 -6.87 -23.37
CA GLN A 111 13.11 -5.71 -23.20
C GLN A 111 12.51 -4.64 -22.29
N VAL A 112 11.19 -4.66 -22.11
CA VAL A 112 10.47 -3.79 -21.19
C VAL A 112 10.29 -4.45 -19.83
N VAL A 113 9.78 -5.69 -19.81
CA VAL A 113 9.43 -6.40 -18.58
C VAL A 113 10.67 -6.78 -17.77
N ALA A 114 11.79 -7.18 -18.39
CA ALA A 114 12.97 -7.59 -17.65
C ALA A 114 13.58 -6.42 -16.82
N PRO A 115 13.84 -5.23 -17.41
CA PRO A 115 14.26 -4.07 -16.62
C PRO A 115 13.21 -3.66 -15.59
N MET A 116 11.94 -3.57 -15.96
CA MET A 116 10.87 -3.24 -15.00
C MET A 116 10.80 -4.22 -13.83
N THR A 117 11.10 -5.49 -14.06
CA THR A 117 11.11 -6.51 -13.00
C THR A 117 12.25 -6.25 -12.03
N VAL A 118 13.46 -6.00 -12.54
CA VAL A 118 14.63 -5.66 -11.70
C VAL A 118 14.38 -4.38 -10.91
N GLY A 119 13.96 -3.30 -11.57
CA GLY A 119 13.65 -2.04 -10.90
C GLY A 119 12.46 -2.17 -9.95
N GLY A 120 11.47 -3.00 -10.28
CA GLY A 120 10.31 -3.29 -9.45
C GLY A 120 10.68 -4.02 -8.16
N PHE A 121 11.52 -5.06 -8.22
CA PHE A 121 12.00 -5.77 -7.03
C PHE A 121 12.89 -4.88 -6.15
N LEU A 122 13.76 -4.07 -6.74
CA LEU A 122 14.57 -3.09 -5.98
C LEU A 122 13.68 -2.04 -5.29
N SER A 123 12.69 -1.52 -6.02
CA SER A 123 11.72 -0.57 -5.47
C SER A 123 10.87 -1.23 -4.38
N ALA A 124 10.45 -2.48 -4.56
CA ALA A 124 9.71 -3.23 -3.56
C ALA A 124 10.53 -3.43 -2.28
N ALA A 125 11.80 -3.81 -2.41
CA ALA A 125 12.73 -4.00 -1.29
C ALA A 125 12.98 -2.71 -0.51
N LEU A 126 13.00 -1.56 -1.18
CA LEU A 126 13.14 -0.25 -0.52
C LEU A 126 11.81 0.26 0.07
N THR A 127 10.71 0.07 -0.65
CA THR A 127 9.41 0.64 -0.28
C THR A 127 8.80 -0.10 0.90
N TRP A 128 8.98 -1.43 0.99
CA TRP A 128 8.46 -2.22 2.10
C TRP A 128 8.90 -1.70 3.48
N PRO A 129 10.22 -1.57 3.80
CA PRO A 129 10.66 -1.07 5.10
C PRO A 129 10.25 0.39 5.32
N LEU A 130 10.30 1.24 4.28
CA LEU A 130 9.88 2.64 4.37
C LEU A 130 8.41 2.76 4.78
N VAL A 131 7.51 2.04 4.09
CA VAL A 131 6.08 2.02 4.41
C VAL A 131 5.86 1.43 5.79
N PHE A 132 6.51 0.31 6.13
CA PHE A 132 6.36 -0.33 7.43
C PHE A 132 6.78 0.60 8.58
N MET A 133 7.93 1.26 8.47
CA MET A 133 8.46 2.18 9.48
C MET A 133 7.57 3.41 9.67
N VAL A 134 6.96 3.93 8.60
CA VAL A 134 6.04 5.07 8.68
C VAL A 134 4.67 4.64 9.22
N LEU A 135 4.11 3.54 8.73
CA LEU A 135 2.73 3.17 9.03
C LEU A 135 2.57 2.56 10.44
N ARG A 136 3.56 1.81 10.92
CA ARG A 136 3.54 1.17 12.25
C ARG A 136 3.30 2.15 13.41
N PRO A 137 4.10 3.22 13.59
CA PRO A 137 3.86 4.18 14.66
C PRO A 137 2.56 4.95 14.47
N LEU A 138 2.15 5.24 13.24
CA LEU A 138 0.90 5.95 12.95
C LEU A 138 -0.33 5.12 13.37
N ILE A 139 -0.36 3.84 13.00
CA ILE A 139 -1.46 2.93 13.37
C ILE A 139 -1.44 2.67 14.88
N ALA A 140 -0.26 2.53 15.50
CA ALA A 140 -0.14 2.35 16.95
C ALA A 140 -0.73 3.54 17.71
N ARG A 141 -0.37 4.77 17.32
CA ARG A 141 -0.93 6.01 17.91
C ARG A 141 -2.43 6.09 17.72
N TYR A 142 -2.92 5.83 16.50
CA TYR A 142 -4.36 5.88 16.21
C TYR A 142 -5.16 4.90 17.05
N LYS A 143 -4.70 3.64 17.20
CA LYS A 143 -5.38 2.64 18.03
C LYS A 143 -5.35 3.01 19.51
N HIS A 144 -4.23 3.53 20.03
CA HIS A 144 -4.16 4.03 21.41
C HIS A 144 -5.18 5.13 21.68
N HIS A 145 -5.28 6.14 20.81
CA HIS A 145 -6.24 7.23 20.98
C HIS A 145 -7.70 6.74 20.87
N ARG A 146 -7.98 5.74 20.03
CA ARG A 146 -9.33 5.21 19.88
C ARG A 146 -9.78 4.38 21.09
N ILE A 147 -8.86 3.60 21.68
CA ILE A 147 -9.14 2.83 22.91
C ILE A 147 -9.40 3.80 24.08
N ALA A 148 -8.58 4.84 24.22
CA ALA A 148 -8.78 5.88 25.24
C ALA A 148 -10.12 6.61 25.06
N ALA A 149 -10.51 6.92 23.83
CA ALA A 149 -11.80 7.55 23.54
C ALA A 149 -13.00 6.62 23.80
N SER A 150 -12.88 5.30 23.58
CA SER A 150 -13.95 4.35 23.88
C SER A 150 -14.19 4.13 25.38
N HIS A 151 -13.18 4.32 26.24
CA HIS A 151 -13.35 4.25 27.69
C HIS A 151 -14.01 5.51 28.29
N HIS A 152 -14.13 6.59 27.51
CA HIS A 152 -14.78 7.84 27.92
C HIS A 152 -16.25 7.96 27.50
N HIS A 153 -16.89 6.89 27.01
CA HIS A 153 -18.35 6.84 27.00
C HIS A 153 -18.81 6.38 28.40
N PRO A 154 -19.34 7.27 29.26
CA PRO A 154 -20.10 6.79 30.39
C PRO A 154 -21.26 6.02 29.80
N VAL A 155 -21.40 4.76 30.20
CA VAL A 155 -22.66 4.04 30.12
C VAL A 155 -23.69 5.03 30.67
N LEU A 156 -24.61 5.51 29.82
CA LEU A 156 -25.72 6.32 30.28
C LEU A 156 -26.47 5.41 31.24
N GLU A 157 -26.19 5.62 32.52
CA GLU A 157 -26.80 4.90 33.61
C GLU A 157 -28.30 5.10 33.46
N HIS A 158 -28.97 3.99 33.19
CA HIS A 158 -30.41 3.94 33.08
C HIS A 158 -30.94 4.32 34.46
N GLN A 159 -31.20 5.61 34.66
CA GLN A 159 -31.78 6.11 35.89
C GLN A 159 -33.14 5.39 36.04
N PRO A 160 -33.33 4.55 37.08
CA PRO A 160 -34.62 3.93 37.28
C PRO A 160 -35.60 5.06 37.57
N ARG A 161 -36.64 5.18 36.74
CA ARG A 161 -37.77 6.06 37.04
C ARG A 161 -38.29 5.63 38.40
N SER A 162 -38.13 6.50 39.40
CA SER A 162 -38.76 6.36 40.69
C SER A 162 -40.27 6.22 40.47
N ALA A 163 -40.80 5.08 40.89
CA ALA A 163 -42.21 4.94 41.19
C ALA A 163 -42.53 5.79 42.44
N GLY A 164 -43.66 6.49 42.41
CA GLY A 164 -44.18 7.37 43.46
C GLY A 164 -44.50 8.76 42.88
N ASP A 165 -45.72 9.27 42.86
CA ASP A 165 -46.99 8.90 43.51
C ASP A 165 -48.18 9.24 42.60
#